data_AF-A0A8J7RKT3-F1
#
_entry.id   AF-A0A8J7RKT3-F1
#
_cell.length_a   1.000
_cell.length_b   1.000
_cell.length_c   1.000
_cell.angle_alpha   90.00
_cell.angle_beta   90.00
_cell.angle_gamma   90.00
#
_symmetry.space_group_name_H-M   'P 1'
#
loop_
_entity.id
_entity.type
_entity.pdbx_description
1 polymer ?
#
loop_
_entity_poly.entity_id
_entity_poly.type
_entity_poly.pdbx_seq_one_letter_code
_entity_poly.pdbx_strand_id
1 'polypeptide(L)'
;MTFKQFVTPPLVSAIILTLLYLSGVDRVAAIDKDHETNLRKYTEVQRKIIENHVEETSIDELFKNSMKGFVRNIADTTMDISGTPLDTTFTDVEIGSIRESFSKFENAYMYLMNNSGEDEDMVALVEHSIREMFRPLDPHSVYIKPETSESIQEEFSGKFEGIGIQFQVIDDTITVISAISNGPSDQLGIQSGDRIVKIDGDSAIGFSEQDVVSSLRGPKGSKVTVGIQRPGNNQLLDFEITRDEIPLYTLDSSYMLDDETGYIRINRFAATTHEEFTEAMKDLRNQDMERLILDLRGNPGGYLEQAVRMTNDFFPRGTKLVATESRHARFTSEYRARYDGPYRDIPLIVLVNEGSASGSEIVSGAVQDHDRGLVVGRRTFGKGLVQQQYELADKSNIRITISRYLTPSGREIQKPFKDGREKYLYEIYSRDDSASGDVDQFVENVPDSLRYKTASGREVYGGGGVVPDHIVDVDRSNELFVLMRRNNVGSTFVRNYIDRQGDQFRSDWKDRFGEFRSDFKWSENQRDDFVRQLSDNGLVLADTVTTAHFDDNKLYLNDSLLEEQLEIPLGWMKADLARQVWGNEYFYPVINDEVDMTVNIALTLWPEVQKLQVMRDESESSGDMLDNIIPRRN
;
A
#
# COMPACT_ATOMS: atom_id res chain seq x y z
N MET A 1 -68.27 -62.44 2.33
CA MET A 1 -68.39 -61.00 2.62
C MET A 1 -66.99 -60.42 2.77
N THR A 2 -66.61 -59.68 1.74
CA THR A 2 -65.60 -58.62 1.61
C THR A 2 -64.69 -58.27 2.79
N PHE A 3 -63.41 -58.60 2.59
CA PHE A 3 -62.24 -58.00 3.21
C PHE A 3 -62.07 -56.57 2.64
N LYS A 4 -62.37 -55.53 3.41
CA LYS A 4 -61.97 -54.16 3.08
C LYS A 4 -61.77 -53.36 4.37
N GLN A 5 -60.71 -52.56 4.36
CA GLN A 5 -60.40 -51.44 5.26
C GLN A 5 -59.66 -51.78 6.56
N PHE A 6 -58.36 -52.05 6.45
CA PHE A 6 -57.35 -51.53 7.38
C PHE A 6 -56.03 -51.37 6.62
N VAL A 7 -55.97 -50.36 5.74
CA VAL A 7 -54.70 -49.76 5.34
C VAL A 7 -54.77 -48.32 5.83
N THR A 8 -54.00 -48.09 6.88
CA THR A 8 -53.94 -46.90 7.71
C THR A 8 -53.46 -45.66 6.93
N PRO A 9 -53.87 -44.43 7.32
CA PRO A 9 -53.38 -43.16 6.76
C PRO A 9 -51.85 -43.01 6.59
N PRO A 10 -50.96 -43.59 7.45
CA PRO A 10 -49.51 -43.46 7.30
C PRO A 10 -48.95 -44.14 6.05
N LEU A 11 -49.62 -45.16 5.52
CA LEU A 11 -49.14 -45.91 4.36
C LEU A 11 -49.39 -45.14 3.06
N VAL A 12 -50.49 -44.39 3.00
CA VAL A 12 -50.79 -43.47 1.90
C VAL A 12 -49.83 -42.29 1.93
N SER A 13 -49.53 -41.73 3.11
CA SER A 13 -48.53 -40.66 3.27
C SER A 13 -47.12 -41.13 2.92
N ALA A 14 -46.74 -42.34 3.31
CA ALA A 14 -45.46 -42.94 2.93
C ALA A 14 -45.38 -43.16 1.42
N ILE A 15 -46.43 -43.70 0.78
CA ILE A 15 -46.48 -43.88 -0.67
C ILE A 15 -46.45 -42.53 -1.41
N ILE A 16 -47.10 -41.48 -0.90
CA ILE A 16 -47.03 -40.13 -1.48
C ILE A 16 -45.63 -39.53 -1.34
N LEU A 17 -44.97 -39.69 -0.18
CA LEU A 17 -43.60 -39.23 0.04
C LEU A 17 -42.58 -40.02 -0.79
N THR A 18 -42.77 -41.34 -0.94
CA THR A 18 -41.93 -42.18 -1.81
C THR A 18 -42.20 -41.89 -3.29
N LEU A 19 -43.44 -41.58 -3.68
CA LEU A 19 -43.77 -41.11 -5.03
C LEU A 19 -43.22 -39.72 -5.31
N LEU A 20 -43.20 -38.80 -4.35
CA LEU A 20 -42.54 -37.48 -4.46
C LEU A 20 -41.02 -37.61 -4.59
N TYR A 21 -40.42 -38.57 -3.86
CA TYR A 21 -39.00 -38.90 -3.96
C TYR A 21 -38.65 -39.61 -5.28
N LEU A 22 -39.52 -40.50 -5.77
CA LEU A 22 -39.34 -41.22 -7.06
C LEU A 22 -39.77 -40.40 -8.28
N SER A 23 -40.59 -39.35 -8.12
CA SER A 23 -41.05 -38.48 -9.21
C SER A 23 -40.06 -37.38 -9.58
N GLY A 24 -38.90 -37.31 -8.92
CA GLY A 24 -37.92 -36.26 -9.17
C GLY A 24 -38.49 -34.85 -8.96
N VAL A 25 -39.35 -34.67 -7.94
CA VAL A 25 -39.65 -33.31 -7.50
C VAL A 25 -38.40 -32.84 -6.78
N ASP A 26 -37.52 -32.18 -7.54
CA ASP A 26 -36.30 -31.57 -7.05
C ASP A 26 -36.58 -30.89 -5.72
N ARG A 27 -35.73 -31.15 -4.72
CA ARG A 27 -35.73 -30.34 -3.50
C ARG A 27 -35.42 -28.93 -3.97
N VAL A 28 -36.44 -28.08 -4.10
CA VAL A 28 -36.23 -26.64 -4.24
C VAL A 28 -35.59 -26.21 -2.93
N ALA A 29 -34.27 -26.01 -2.95
CA ALA A 29 -33.57 -25.49 -1.78
C ALA A 29 -34.19 -24.14 -1.41
N ALA A 30 -34.54 -23.99 -0.14
CA ALA A 30 -35.14 -22.76 0.35
C ALA A 30 -34.07 -21.67 0.40
N ILE A 31 -34.34 -20.51 -0.20
CA ILE A 31 -33.47 -19.35 -0.09
C ILE A 31 -33.48 -18.90 1.38
N ASP A 32 -32.33 -19.01 2.04
CA ASP A 32 -32.10 -18.42 3.36
C ASP A 32 -31.55 -16.99 3.23
N LYS A 33 -31.26 -16.37 4.37
CA LYS A 33 -30.80 -14.99 4.44
C LYS A 33 -29.46 -14.77 3.72
N ASP A 34 -28.60 -15.77 3.66
CA ASP A 34 -27.27 -15.66 3.06
C ASP A 34 -27.39 -15.71 1.52
N HIS A 35 -28.28 -16.58 1.01
CA HIS A 35 -28.64 -16.60 -0.41
C HIS A 35 -29.28 -15.28 -0.87
N GLU A 36 -30.21 -14.70 -0.10
CA GLU A 36 -30.79 -13.38 -0.40
C GLU A 36 -29.73 -12.27 -0.44
N THR A 37 -28.82 -12.29 0.54
CA THR A 37 -27.72 -11.32 0.65
C THR A 37 -26.78 -11.40 -0.55
N ASN A 38 -26.44 -12.62 -0.98
CA ASN A 38 -25.59 -12.87 -2.14
C ASN A 38 -26.19 -12.35 -3.47
N LEU A 39 -27.46 -12.66 -3.73
CA LEU A 39 -28.17 -12.19 -4.94
C LEU A 39 -28.34 -10.67 -4.96
N ARG A 40 -28.62 -10.07 -3.79
CA ARG A 40 -28.66 -8.61 -3.63
C ARG A 40 -27.30 -7.99 -3.92
N LYS A 41 -26.23 -8.55 -3.36
CA LYS A 41 -24.84 -8.10 -3.56
C LYS A 41 -24.48 -8.09 -5.05
N TYR A 42 -24.74 -9.17 -5.77
CA TYR A 42 -24.48 -9.28 -7.22
C TYR A 42 -25.11 -8.12 -8.02
N THR A 43 -26.38 -7.80 -7.74
CA THR A 43 -27.10 -6.72 -8.43
C THR A 43 -26.60 -5.33 -8.02
N GLU A 44 -26.28 -5.14 -6.74
CA GLU A 44 -25.75 -3.90 -6.21
C GLU A 44 -24.42 -3.54 -6.87
N VAL A 45 -23.51 -4.52 -7.02
CA VAL A 45 -22.22 -4.33 -7.68
C VAL A 45 -22.39 -3.85 -9.12
N GLN A 46 -23.22 -4.53 -9.94
CA GLN A 46 -23.45 -4.11 -11.33
C GLN A 46 -23.99 -2.68 -11.41
N ARG A 47 -24.96 -2.35 -10.56
CA ARG A 47 -25.54 -1.01 -10.51
C ARG A 47 -24.46 0.03 -10.20
N LYS A 48 -23.64 -0.21 -9.17
CA LYS A 48 -22.58 0.72 -8.76
C LYS A 48 -21.53 0.91 -9.85
N ILE A 49 -21.12 -0.16 -10.54
CA ILE A 49 -20.18 -0.07 -11.68
C ILE A 49 -20.78 0.82 -12.78
N ILE A 50 -21.98 0.49 -13.27
CA ILE A 50 -22.64 1.21 -14.37
C ILE A 50 -22.87 2.69 -14.02
N GLU A 51 -23.32 2.96 -12.80
CA GLU A 51 -23.62 4.30 -12.35
C GLU A 51 -22.37 5.15 -12.12
N ASN A 52 -21.24 4.57 -11.71
CA ASN A 52 -20.12 5.35 -11.16
C ASN A 52 -18.79 5.22 -11.92
N HIS A 53 -18.56 4.15 -12.68
CA HIS A 53 -17.29 3.94 -13.35
C HIS A 53 -16.98 5.05 -14.35
N VAL A 54 -15.72 5.50 -14.40
CA VAL A 54 -15.26 6.64 -15.21
C VAL A 54 -15.46 6.39 -16.71
N GLU A 55 -15.28 5.16 -17.15
CA GLU A 55 -15.54 4.72 -18.52
C GLU A 55 -16.95 4.12 -18.64
N GLU A 56 -17.46 4.09 -19.86
CA GLU A 56 -18.68 3.35 -20.17
C GLU A 56 -18.43 1.85 -20.00
N THR A 57 -19.39 1.13 -19.43
CA THR A 57 -19.25 -0.29 -19.10
C THR A 57 -20.42 -1.07 -19.68
N SER A 58 -20.14 -2.22 -20.29
CA SER A 58 -21.16 -3.06 -20.91
C SER A 58 -21.77 -4.01 -19.88
N ILE A 59 -23.08 -3.89 -19.65
CA ILE A 59 -23.81 -4.81 -18.76
C ILE A 59 -23.72 -6.27 -19.25
N ASP A 60 -23.64 -6.46 -20.57
CA ASP A 60 -23.44 -7.75 -21.21
C ASP A 60 -22.06 -8.34 -20.89
N GLU A 61 -21.00 -7.54 -20.95
CA GLU A 61 -19.66 -7.99 -20.55
C GLU A 61 -19.57 -8.26 -19.05
N LEU A 62 -20.18 -7.42 -18.21
CA LEU A 62 -20.22 -7.66 -16.75
C LEU A 62 -20.89 -9.00 -16.45
N PHE A 63 -22.05 -9.26 -17.05
CA PHE A 63 -22.76 -10.53 -16.90
C PHE A 63 -21.92 -11.71 -17.39
N LYS A 64 -21.40 -11.67 -18.62
CA LYS A 64 -20.64 -12.77 -19.22
C LYS A 64 -19.38 -13.10 -18.42
N ASN A 65 -18.64 -12.09 -17.96
CA ASN A 65 -17.47 -12.33 -17.11
C ASN A 65 -17.87 -12.88 -15.74
N SER A 66 -18.93 -12.36 -15.14
CA SER A 66 -19.45 -12.87 -13.86
C SER A 66 -19.88 -14.34 -13.93
N MET A 67 -20.52 -14.75 -15.03
CA MET A 67 -20.92 -16.13 -15.27
C MET A 67 -19.71 -17.04 -15.48
N LYS A 68 -18.68 -16.59 -16.21
CA LYS A 68 -17.41 -17.32 -16.32
C LYS A 68 -16.75 -17.50 -14.95
N GLY A 69 -16.77 -16.47 -14.11
CA GLY A 69 -16.24 -16.54 -12.74
C GLY A 69 -17.01 -17.51 -11.86
N PHE A 70 -18.34 -17.47 -11.94
CA PHE A 70 -19.22 -18.38 -11.22
C PHE A 70 -18.94 -19.84 -11.61
N VAL A 71 -18.97 -20.15 -12.91
CA VAL A 71 -18.87 -21.52 -13.42
C VAL A 71 -17.48 -22.12 -13.25
N ARG A 72 -16.40 -21.34 -13.44
CA ARG A 72 -15.02 -21.85 -13.28
C ARG A 72 -14.67 -22.31 -11.87
N ASN A 73 -15.43 -21.87 -10.87
CA ASN A 73 -15.16 -22.16 -9.46
C ASN A 73 -16.15 -23.15 -8.85
N ILE A 74 -17.06 -23.73 -9.64
CA ILE A 74 -17.95 -24.82 -9.19
C ILE A 74 -17.09 -26.01 -8.75
N ALA A 75 -17.40 -26.59 -7.60
CA ALA A 75 -16.61 -27.69 -7.03
C ALA A 75 -16.64 -28.95 -7.92
N ASP A 76 -17.82 -29.30 -8.46
CA ASP A 76 -17.96 -30.40 -9.41
C ASP A 76 -17.51 -29.99 -10.82
N THR A 77 -16.25 -30.26 -11.13
CA THR A 77 -15.66 -29.99 -12.44
C THR A 77 -16.16 -30.94 -13.55
N THR A 78 -16.99 -31.94 -13.22
CA THR A 78 -17.56 -32.91 -14.17
C THR A 78 -19.00 -32.62 -14.58
N MET A 79 -19.64 -31.59 -13.99
CA MET A 79 -21.00 -31.19 -14.29
C MET A 79 -21.16 -30.79 -15.77
N ASP A 80 -22.13 -31.40 -16.46
CA ASP A 80 -22.49 -31.00 -17.83
C ASP A 80 -23.34 -29.73 -17.80
N ILE A 81 -22.72 -28.61 -18.18
CA ILE A 81 -23.36 -27.29 -18.19
C ILE A 81 -23.98 -26.93 -19.55
N SER A 82 -23.79 -27.76 -20.59
CA SER A 82 -24.20 -27.43 -21.95
C SER A 82 -25.73 -27.28 -22.07
N GLY A 83 -26.21 -26.14 -22.59
CA GLY A 83 -27.63 -25.86 -22.72
C GLY A 83 -28.37 -25.60 -21.39
N THR A 84 -27.65 -25.52 -20.28
CA THR A 84 -28.18 -25.14 -18.96
C THR A 84 -28.06 -23.63 -18.74
N PRO A 85 -28.67 -23.06 -17.69
CA PRO A 85 -28.40 -21.68 -17.28
C PRO A 85 -26.92 -21.39 -16.94
N LEU A 86 -26.10 -22.42 -16.70
CA LEU A 86 -24.65 -22.31 -16.45
C LEU A 86 -23.82 -22.29 -17.74
N ASP A 87 -24.43 -22.40 -18.93
CA ASP A 87 -23.70 -22.45 -20.20
C ASP A 87 -22.93 -21.13 -20.48
N THR A 88 -21.60 -21.21 -20.47
CA THR A 88 -20.70 -20.07 -20.74
C THR A 88 -20.27 -19.90 -22.20
N THR A 89 -20.88 -20.63 -23.14
CA THR A 89 -20.70 -20.37 -24.58
C THR A 89 -21.36 -19.05 -24.99
N PHE A 90 -22.38 -18.63 -24.24
CA PHE A 90 -23.17 -17.41 -24.48
C PHE A 90 -23.76 -17.32 -25.89
N THR A 91 -24.02 -18.47 -26.51
CA THR A 91 -24.69 -18.53 -27.82
C THR A 91 -26.06 -17.85 -27.70
N ASP A 92 -26.29 -16.81 -28.51
CA ASP A 92 -27.52 -16.00 -28.52
C ASP A 92 -27.85 -15.29 -27.19
N VAL A 93 -26.85 -15.02 -26.34
CA VAL A 93 -27.01 -14.23 -25.11
C VAL A 93 -26.52 -12.79 -25.33
N GLU A 94 -27.46 -11.85 -25.28
CA GLU A 94 -27.22 -10.41 -25.25
C GLU A 94 -28.00 -9.81 -24.08
N ILE A 95 -27.29 -9.22 -23.12
CA ILE A 95 -27.92 -8.63 -21.93
C ILE A 95 -28.16 -7.14 -22.16
N GLY A 96 -29.43 -6.73 -22.18
CA GLY A 96 -29.79 -5.33 -22.39
C GLY A 96 -30.01 -4.52 -21.11
N SER A 97 -30.14 -5.17 -19.95
CA SER A 97 -30.46 -4.48 -18.70
C SER A 97 -29.98 -5.20 -17.45
N ILE A 98 -29.83 -4.45 -16.35
CA ILE A 98 -29.54 -5.00 -15.01
C ILE A 98 -30.60 -6.03 -14.60
N ARG A 99 -31.89 -5.80 -14.93
CA ARG A 99 -32.97 -6.72 -14.60
C ARG A 99 -32.82 -8.07 -15.32
N GLU A 100 -32.45 -8.03 -16.60
CA GLU A 100 -32.20 -9.24 -17.38
C GLU A 100 -30.96 -9.99 -16.89
N SER A 101 -29.86 -9.25 -16.65
CA SER A 101 -28.63 -9.78 -16.04
C SER A 101 -28.92 -10.52 -14.74
N PHE A 102 -29.68 -9.88 -13.84
CA PHE A 102 -30.09 -10.47 -12.57
C PHE A 102 -30.93 -11.73 -12.79
N SER A 103 -31.97 -11.68 -13.63
CA SER A 103 -32.87 -12.81 -13.84
C SER A 103 -32.13 -14.03 -14.39
N LYS A 104 -31.19 -13.83 -15.33
CA LYS A 104 -30.39 -14.93 -15.88
C LYS A 104 -29.38 -15.48 -14.87
N PHE A 105 -28.75 -14.61 -14.07
CA PHE A 105 -27.83 -15.05 -13.02
C PHE A 105 -28.56 -15.78 -11.90
N GLU A 106 -29.73 -15.30 -11.48
CA GLU A 106 -30.59 -15.96 -10.50
C GLU A 106 -31.00 -17.36 -10.99
N ASN A 107 -31.37 -17.51 -12.27
CA ASN A 107 -31.65 -18.82 -12.84
C ASN A 107 -30.44 -19.76 -12.79
N ALA A 108 -29.23 -19.26 -13.07
CA ALA A 108 -28.00 -20.02 -12.96
C ALA A 108 -27.68 -20.41 -11.52
N TYR A 109 -27.83 -19.47 -10.60
CA TYR A 109 -27.64 -19.66 -9.17
C TYR A 109 -28.57 -20.74 -8.61
N MET A 110 -29.87 -20.64 -8.91
CA MET A 110 -30.89 -21.59 -8.47
C MET A 110 -30.71 -22.96 -9.15
N TYR A 111 -30.28 -22.98 -10.42
CA TYR A 111 -29.97 -24.22 -11.11
C TYR A 111 -28.84 -24.95 -10.39
N LEU A 112 -27.71 -24.28 -10.12
CA LEU A 112 -26.60 -24.90 -9.40
C LEU A 112 -27.03 -25.36 -8.01
N MET A 113 -27.66 -24.49 -7.22
CA MET A 113 -28.09 -24.80 -5.85
C MET A 113 -29.01 -26.04 -5.76
N ASN A 114 -29.83 -26.29 -6.78
CA ASN A 114 -30.72 -27.46 -6.82
C ASN A 114 -30.03 -28.73 -7.38
N ASN A 115 -28.86 -28.60 -8.02
CA ASN A 115 -28.16 -29.69 -8.71
C ASN A 115 -26.75 -29.97 -8.13
N SER A 116 -26.27 -29.19 -7.16
CA SER A 116 -25.00 -29.40 -6.45
C SER A 116 -25.21 -30.12 -5.10
N GLY A 117 -24.12 -30.64 -4.53
CA GLY A 117 -24.13 -31.27 -3.20
C GLY A 117 -24.26 -30.25 -2.07
N GLU A 118 -24.51 -30.74 -0.84
CA GLU A 118 -24.63 -29.89 0.37
C GLU A 118 -23.34 -29.10 0.71
N ASP A 119 -22.20 -29.47 0.14
CA ASP A 119 -20.88 -28.86 0.40
C ASP A 119 -20.53 -27.69 -0.55
N GLU A 120 -21.39 -27.30 -1.51
CA GLU A 120 -21.09 -26.21 -2.45
C GLU A 120 -21.14 -24.84 -1.76
N ASP A 121 -20.01 -24.10 -1.77
CA ASP A 121 -19.92 -22.77 -1.18
C ASP A 121 -20.48 -21.69 -2.13
N MET A 122 -21.80 -21.51 -2.07
CA MET A 122 -22.50 -20.52 -2.90
C MET A 122 -22.09 -19.07 -2.61
N VAL A 123 -21.57 -18.76 -1.41
CA VAL A 123 -21.05 -17.43 -1.07
C VAL A 123 -19.76 -17.18 -1.83
N ALA A 124 -18.81 -18.11 -1.76
CA ALA A 124 -17.55 -18.01 -2.47
C ALA A 124 -17.76 -17.91 -3.99
N LEU A 125 -18.68 -18.69 -4.56
CA LEU A 125 -19.00 -18.63 -5.99
C LEU A 125 -19.51 -17.25 -6.44
N VAL A 126 -20.38 -16.63 -5.65
CA VAL A 126 -20.89 -15.28 -5.94
C VAL A 126 -19.78 -14.25 -5.82
N GLU A 127 -18.87 -14.39 -4.86
CA GLU A 127 -17.69 -13.53 -4.80
C GLU A 127 -16.77 -13.69 -6.01
N HIS A 128 -16.51 -14.92 -6.47
CA HIS A 128 -15.74 -15.18 -7.68
C HIS A 128 -16.41 -14.57 -8.92
N SER A 129 -17.73 -14.68 -9.01
CA SER A 129 -18.54 -14.03 -10.04
C SER A 129 -18.37 -12.51 -10.02
N ILE A 130 -18.51 -11.89 -8.85
CA ILE A 130 -18.32 -10.45 -8.66
C ILE A 130 -16.90 -10.02 -9.02
N ARG A 131 -15.86 -10.75 -8.60
CA ARG A 131 -14.46 -10.42 -8.94
C ARG A 131 -14.24 -10.37 -10.45
N GLU A 132 -14.81 -11.32 -11.20
CA GLU A 132 -14.65 -11.32 -12.67
C GLU A 132 -15.40 -10.16 -13.35
N MET A 133 -16.43 -9.57 -12.73
CA MET A 133 -17.06 -8.33 -13.25
C MET A 133 -16.07 -7.16 -13.35
N PHE A 134 -15.08 -7.10 -12.46
CA PHE A 134 -14.10 -6.00 -12.41
C PHE A 134 -12.97 -6.17 -13.41
N ARG A 135 -12.73 -7.39 -13.89
CA ARG A 135 -11.61 -7.73 -14.77
C ARG A 135 -11.50 -6.89 -16.05
N PRO A 136 -12.59 -6.58 -16.79
CA PRO A 136 -12.52 -5.77 -18.01
C PRO A 136 -12.42 -4.26 -17.74
N LEU A 137 -12.59 -3.81 -16.49
CA LEU A 137 -12.69 -2.38 -16.18
C LEU A 137 -11.32 -1.69 -16.19
N ASP A 138 -10.56 -1.87 -15.12
CA ASP A 138 -9.27 -1.24 -14.91
C ASP A 138 -8.51 -2.00 -13.80
N PRO A 139 -7.19 -1.80 -13.64
CA PRO A 139 -6.38 -2.54 -12.67
C PRO A 139 -6.58 -2.12 -11.19
N HIS A 140 -7.41 -1.13 -10.91
CA HIS A 140 -7.66 -0.56 -9.57
C HIS A 140 -9.10 -0.73 -9.09
N SER A 141 -10.06 -0.92 -9.99
CA SER A 141 -11.44 -1.28 -9.61
C SER A 141 -11.49 -2.74 -9.15
N VAL A 142 -11.96 -2.98 -7.92
CA VAL A 142 -11.87 -4.31 -7.26
C VAL A 142 -13.03 -4.55 -6.28
N TYR A 143 -13.28 -5.83 -6.01
CA TYR A 143 -14.06 -6.30 -4.86
C TYR A 143 -13.13 -6.57 -3.67
N ILE A 144 -13.56 -6.15 -2.49
CA ILE A 144 -12.83 -6.23 -1.22
C ILE A 144 -13.72 -7.03 -0.25
N LYS A 145 -13.21 -8.15 0.26
CA LYS A 145 -13.92 -8.98 1.23
C LYS A 145 -14.15 -8.25 2.57
N PRO A 146 -15.15 -8.65 3.37
CA PRO A 146 -15.39 -8.04 4.68
C PRO A 146 -14.15 -8.02 5.58
N GLU A 147 -13.39 -9.11 5.65
CA GLU A 147 -12.24 -9.24 6.58
C GLU A 147 -11.10 -8.29 6.19
N THR A 148 -10.92 -8.03 4.89
CA THR A 148 -9.92 -7.07 4.38
C THR A 148 -10.41 -5.62 4.50
N SER A 149 -11.72 -5.41 4.62
CA SER A 149 -12.27 -4.06 4.67
C SER A 149 -11.92 -3.33 5.97
N GLU A 150 -11.92 -4.04 7.10
CA GLU A 150 -11.60 -3.46 8.41
C GLU A 150 -10.15 -2.96 8.44
N SER A 151 -9.19 -3.78 7.99
CA SER A 151 -7.77 -3.38 7.94
C SER A 151 -7.53 -2.20 7.01
N ILE A 152 -8.20 -2.15 5.85
CA ILE A 152 -8.14 -1.00 4.94
C ILE A 152 -8.72 0.24 5.61
N GLN A 153 -9.85 0.11 6.31
CA GLN A 153 -10.47 1.24 6.99
C GLN A 153 -9.57 1.81 8.10
N GLU A 154 -8.95 0.95 8.90
CA GLU A 154 -7.97 1.34 9.92
C GLU A 154 -6.78 2.11 9.30
N GLU A 155 -6.17 1.55 8.24
CA GLU A 155 -5.02 2.15 7.55
C GLU A 155 -5.30 3.57 7.08
N PHE A 156 -6.48 3.77 6.47
CA PHE A 156 -6.93 5.07 5.98
C PHE A 156 -7.42 6.00 7.09
N SER A 157 -8.00 5.47 8.18
CA SER A 157 -8.40 6.27 9.34
C SER A 157 -7.20 6.78 10.15
N GLY A 158 -6.03 6.15 9.98
CA GLY A 158 -4.81 6.51 10.71
C GLY A 158 -4.76 5.96 12.13
N LYS A 159 -5.55 4.92 12.45
CA LYS A 159 -5.60 4.32 13.79
C LYS A 159 -6.20 2.92 13.80
N PHE A 160 -5.87 2.15 14.83
CA PHE A 160 -6.49 0.84 15.14
C PHE A 160 -6.63 0.66 16.66
N GLU A 161 -7.32 -0.36 17.14
CA GLU A 161 -7.45 -0.66 18.57
C GLU A 161 -6.62 -1.90 18.97
N GLY A 162 -5.79 -1.78 20.00
CA GLY A 162 -4.91 -2.86 20.43
C GLY A 162 -3.96 -2.48 21.56
N ILE A 163 -2.85 -3.21 21.68
CA ILE A 163 -1.86 -3.02 22.76
C ILE A 163 -0.68 -2.09 22.39
N GLY A 164 -0.54 -1.72 21.12
CA GLY A 164 0.47 -0.76 20.66
C GLY A 164 1.91 -1.32 20.63
N ILE A 165 2.13 -2.41 19.89
CA ILE A 165 3.48 -2.96 19.62
C ILE A 165 3.69 -3.19 18.13
N GLN A 166 4.95 -3.10 17.70
CA GLN A 166 5.44 -3.73 16.47
C GLN A 166 6.06 -5.07 16.84
N PHE A 167 5.77 -6.12 16.08
CA PHE A 167 6.25 -7.47 16.37
C PHE A 167 6.68 -8.20 15.10
N GLN A 168 7.43 -9.28 15.29
CA GLN A 168 7.69 -10.32 14.30
C GLN A 168 7.52 -11.68 14.96
N VAL A 169 7.05 -12.68 14.21
CA VAL A 169 7.11 -14.08 14.66
C VAL A 169 8.44 -14.66 14.21
N ILE A 170 9.31 -14.95 15.17
CA ILE A 170 10.67 -15.44 14.93
C ILE A 170 10.83 -16.78 15.62
N ASP A 171 11.24 -17.80 14.86
CA ASP A 171 11.44 -19.16 15.37
C ASP A 171 10.25 -19.62 16.22
N ASP A 172 9.01 -19.44 15.71
CA ASP A 172 7.71 -19.72 16.37
C ASP A 172 7.25 -18.78 17.50
N THR A 173 8.07 -17.79 17.87
CA THR A 173 7.82 -16.95 19.03
C THR A 173 7.58 -15.49 18.64
N ILE A 174 6.54 -14.88 19.23
CA ILE A 174 6.20 -13.47 19.04
C ILE A 174 7.28 -12.61 19.70
N THR A 175 8.04 -11.87 18.91
CA THR A 175 9.13 -10.99 19.37
C THR A 175 8.73 -9.54 19.15
N VAL A 176 8.77 -8.74 20.22
CA VAL A 176 8.52 -7.29 20.18
C VAL A 176 9.71 -6.60 19.52
N ILE A 177 9.45 -5.91 18.42
CA ILE A 177 10.43 -5.06 17.74
C ILE A 177 10.53 -3.72 18.45
N SER A 178 9.39 -3.11 18.76
CA SER A 178 9.28 -1.87 19.52
C SER A 178 7.87 -1.74 20.13
N ALA A 179 7.77 -1.05 21.26
CA ALA A 179 6.50 -0.56 21.76
C ALA A 179 6.24 0.84 21.18
N ILE A 180 4.98 1.15 20.86
CA ILE A 180 4.61 2.47 20.36
C ILE A 180 4.70 3.46 21.52
N SER A 181 5.49 4.52 21.36
CA SER A 181 5.74 5.55 22.37
C SER A 181 4.44 6.09 22.95
N ASN A 182 4.37 6.16 24.28
CA ASN A 182 3.17 6.53 25.06
C ASN A 182 1.96 5.60 24.90
N GLY A 183 2.08 4.50 24.15
CA GLY A 183 1.04 3.48 23.98
C GLY A 183 0.91 2.54 25.19
N PRO A 184 -0.12 1.67 25.22
CA PRO A 184 -0.41 0.81 26.37
C PRO A 184 0.76 -0.09 26.80
N SER A 185 1.46 -0.68 25.83
CA SER A 185 2.61 -1.54 26.11
C SER A 185 3.83 -0.79 26.61
N ASP A 186 4.11 0.39 26.05
CA ASP A 186 5.22 1.25 26.46
C ASP A 186 5.04 1.74 27.91
N GLN A 187 3.82 2.17 28.28
CA GLN A 187 3.49 2.59 29.64
C GLN A 187 3.70 1.50 30.71
N LEU A 188 3.62 0.23 30.31
CA LEU A 188 3.86 -0.92 31.17
C LEU A 188 5.33 -1.40 31.16
N GLY A 189 6.18 -0.77 30.35
CA GLY A 189 7.60 -1.08 30.26
C GLY A 189 7.91 -2.34 29.43
N ILE A 190 7.05 -2.68 28.47
CA ILE A 190 7.35 -3.67 27.42
C ILE A 190 8.37 -3.05 26.46
N GLN A 191 9.39 -3.82 26.09
CA GLN A 191 10.58 -3.33 25.41
C GLN A 191 10.92 -4.15 24.17
N SER A 192 11.74 -3.58 23.29
CA SER A 192 12.35 -4.30 22.18
C SER A 192 13.10 -5.54 22.68
N GLY A 193 12.92 -6.66 21.98
CA GLY A 193 13.47 -7.97 22.32
C GLY A 193 12.60 -8.82 23.25
N ASP A 194 11.53 -8.26 23.83
CA ASP A 194 10.58 -9.05 24.64
C ASP A 194 9.89 -10.14 23.81
N ARG A 195 9.75 -11.34 24.38
CA ARG A 195 9.11 -12.48 23.72
C ARG A 195 7.77 -12.79 24.37
N ILE A 196 6.66 -12.58 23.66
CA ILE A 196 5.32 -12.91 24.17
C ILE A 196 5.12 -14.42 23.97
N VAL A 197 5.16 -15.16 25.07
CA VAL A 197 5.04 -16.63 25.08
C VAL A 197 3.68 -17.11 25.59
N LYS A 198 2.89 -16.22 26.21
CA LYS A 198 1.51 -16.50 26.61
C LYS A 198 0.58 -15.33 26.32
N ILE A 199 -0.67 -15.63 25.96
CA ILE A 199 -1.77 -14.67 25.82
C ILE A 199 -2.98 -15.25 26.56
N ASP A 200 -3.55 -14.49 27.49
CA ASP A 200 -4.69 -14.87 28.34
C ASP A 200 -4.53 -16.23 29.06
N GLY A 201 -3.29 -16.58 29.38
CA GLY A 201 -2.92 -17.81 30.10
C GLY A 201 -2.55 -18.99 29.21
N ASP A 202 -2.93 -18.95 27.92
CA ASP A 202 -2.61 -19.97 26.93
C ASP A 202 -1.26 -19.70 26.26
N SER A 203 -0.62 -20.77 25.77
CA SER A 203 0.64 -20.66 25.04
C SER A 203 0.42 -19.90 23.74
N ALA A 204 1.23 -18.87 23.49
CA ALA A 204 1.27 -18.11 22.24
C ALA A 204 2.35 -18.62 21.26
N ILE A 205 3.10 -19.65 21.65
CA ILE A 205 4.12 -20.30 20.82
C ILE A 205 3.46 -20.96 19.61
N GLY A 206 4.01 -20.72 18.42
CA GLY A 206 3.51 -21.24 17.16
C GLY A 206 2.40 -20.40 16.52
N PHE A 207 2.05 -19.25 17.11
CA PHE A 207 1.06 -18.34 16.52
C PHE A 207 1.54 -17.83 15.16
N SER A 208 0.67 -17.86 14.17
CA SER A 208 0.86 -17.11 12.93
C SER A 208 0.69 -15.61 13.19
N GLU A 209 1.15 -14.74 12.29
CA GLU A 209 0.94 -13.29 12.41
C GLU A 209 -0.55 -12.92 12.57
N GLN A 210 -1.44 -13.66 11.89
CA GLN A 210 -2.88 -13.46 11.99
C GLN A 210 -3.43 -13.86 13.38
N ASP A 211 -2.90 -14.94 13.98
CA ASP A 211 -3.26 -15.33 15.34
C ASP A 211 -2.81 -14.27 16.35
N VAL A 212 -1.62 -13.69 16.17
CA VAL A 212 -1.13 -12.59 17.01
C VAL A 212 -2.04 -11.38 16.91
N VAL A 213 -2.34 -10.93 15.69
CA VAL A 213 -3.19 -9.75 15.46
C VAL A 213 -4.57 -9.96 16.07
N SER A 214 -5.21 -11.11 15.82
CA SER A 214 -6.55 -11.42 16.33
C SER A 214 -6.60 -11.55 17.86
N SER A 215 -5.52 -12.01 18.49
CA SER A 215 -5.47 -12.19 19.95
C SER A 215 -5.13 -10.89 20.70
N LEU A 216 -4.24 -10.07 20.14
CA LEU A 216 -3.77 -8.85 20.80
C LEU A 216 -4.64 -7.63 20.51
N ARG A 217 -5.37 -7.62 19.37
CA ARG A 217 -6.38 -6.59 19.10
C ARG A 217 -7.68 -6.85 19.85
N GLY A 218 -8.50 -5.83 19.93
CA GLY A 218 -9.81 -5.89 20.56
C GLY A 218 -10.28 -4.51 20.99
N PRO A 219 -11.55 -4.41 21.43
CA PRO A 219 -12.18 -3.12 21.69
C PRO A 219 -11.42 -2.30 22.73
N LYS A 220 -11.34 -0.98 22.51
CA LYS A 220 -10.80 -0.02 23.48
C LYS A 220 -11.39 -0.23 24.88
N GLY A 221 -10.52 -0.26 25.88
CA GLY A 221 -10.86 -0.50 27.28
C GLY A 221 -11.02 -1.98 27.68
N SER A 222 -11.03 -2.91 26.71
CA SER A 222 -10.88 -4.33 27.01
C SER A 222 -9.44 -4.63 27.49
N LYS A 223 -9.26 -5.79 28.12
CA LYS A 223 -7.96 -6.20 28.67
C LYS A 223 -7.45 -7.47 28.01
N VAL A 224 -6.13 -7.64 28.01
CA VAL A 224 -5.44 -8.86 27.61
C VAL A 224 -4.28 -9.08 28.56
N THR A 225 -4.06 -10.32 28.99
CA THR A 225 -2.89 -10.67 29.78
C THR A 225 -1.84 -11.28 28.88
N VAL A 226 -0.61 -10.79 28.93
CA VAL A 226 0.52 -11.35 28.18
C VAL A 226 1.62 -11.82 29.13
N GLY A 227 2.16 -13.01 28.87
CA GLY A 227 3.34 -13.52 29.55
C GLY A 227 4.57 -13.30 28.68
N ILE A 228 5.53 -12.52 29.18
CA ILE A 228 6.73 -12.09 28.46
C ILE A 228 7.99 -12.77 29.02
N GLN A 229 8.74 -13.39 28.14
CA GLN A 229 10.08 -13.89 28.38
C GLN A 229 11.10 -12.86 27.89
N ARG A 230 11.63 -12.04 28.80
CA ARG A 230 12.66 -11.04 28.49
C ARG A 230 14.05 -11.68 28.41
N PRO A 231 14.83 -11.47 27.34
CA PRO A 231 16.23 -11.91 27.27
C PRO A 231 17.03 -11.41 28.48
N GLY A 232 17.86 -12.30 29.07
CA GLY A 232 18.63 -12.00 30.28
C GLY A 232 17.86 -12.10 31.62
N ASN A 233 16.53 -12.25 31.59
CA ASN A 233 15.71 -12.49 32.77
C ASN A 233 15.18 -13.94 32.81
N ASN A 234 15.39 -14.66 33.91
CA ASN A 234 14.93 -16.04 34.06
C ASN A 234 13.48 -16.16 34.55
N GLN A 235 12.83 -15.05 34.90
CA GLN A 235 11.43 -15.03 35.34
C GLN A 235 10.52 -14.62 34.20
N LEU A 236 9.38 -15.32 34.07
CA LEU A 236 8.28 -14.90 33.21
C LEU A 236 7.63 -13.65 33.82
N LEU A 237 7.44 -12.61 33.00
CA LEU A 237 6.82 -11.35 33.39
C LEU A 237 5.38 -11.32 32.89
N ASP A 238 4.40 -11.23 33.79
CA ASP A 238 2.99 -11.12 33.41
C ASP A 238 2.54 -9.66 33.39
N PHE A 239 1.93 -9.24 32.28
CA PHE A 239 1.39 -7.90 32.09
C PHE A 239 -0.10 -7.96 31.76
N GLU A 240 -0.93 -7.25 32.51
CA GLU A 240 -2.32 -6.99 32.13
C GLU A 240 -2.37 -5.66 31.35
N ILE A 241 -2.59 -5.74 30.05
CA ILE A 241 -2.60 -4.58 29.15
C ILE A 241 -4.06 -4.19 28.88
N THR A 242 -4.38 -2.91 29.10
CA THR A 242 -5.66 -2.35 28.67
C THR A 242 -5.52 -1.85 27.23
N ARG A 243 -6.33 -2.39 26.32
CA ARG A 243 -6.31 -2.00 24.90
C ARG A 243 -6.77 -0.55 24.76
N ASP A 244 -6.12 0.19 23.86
CA ASP A 244 -6.48 1.57 23.54
C ASP A 244 -6.41 1.79 22.02
N GLU A 245 -6.85 2.97 21.60
CA GLU A 245 -6.66 3.47 20.25
C GLU A 245 -5.17 3.77 20.02
N ILE A 246 -4.60 3.17 18.98
CA ILE A 246 -3.21 3.25 18.61
C ILE A 246 -3.09 4.05 17.31
N PRO A 247 -2.34 5.17 17.29
CA PRO A 247 -2.14 5.94 16.08
C PRO A 247 -1.30 5.15 15.06
N LEU A 248 -1.68 5.24 13.80
CA LEU A 248 -0.91 4.78 12.65
C LEU A 248 -0.38 5.99 11.90
N TYR A 249 0.75 6.53 12.39
CA TYR A 249 1.36 7.70 11.79
C TYR A 249 1.64 7.52 10.29
N THR A 250 1.41 8.61 9.56
CA THR A 250 1.72 8.71 8.14
C THR A 250 3.06 9.35 7.89
N LEU A 251 3.55 10.14 8.84
CA LEU A 251 4.93 10.64 8.84
C LEU A 251 5.85 9.57 9.42
N ASP A 252 6.77 9.07 8.59
CA ASP A 252 7.81 8.15 9.04
C ASP A 252 8.87 8.88 9.87
N SER A 253 9.16 10.14 9.54
CA SER A 253 10.15 10.95 10.26
C SER A 253 9.98 12.44 9.94
N SER A 254 10.29 13.29 10.91
CA SER A 254 10.44 14.74 10.74
C SER A 254 11.55 15.27 11.63
N TYR A 255 12.57 15.91 11.04
CA TYR A 255 13.74 16.44 11.76
C TYR A 255 14.55 17.42 10.89
N MET A 256 15.49 18.15 11.50
CA MET A 256 16.47 18.99 10.79
C MET A 256 17.61 18.12 10.24
N LEU A 257 17.81 18.14 8.92
CA LEU A 257 18.92 17.47 8.23
C LEU A 257 20.26 18.17 8.53
N ASP A 258 20.25 19.49 8.45
CA ASP A 258 21.35 20.40 8.75
C ASP A 258 20.79 21.64 9.47
N ASP A 259 21.59 22.69 9.65
CA ASP A 259 21.19 23.92 10.36
C ASP A 259 20.03 24.68 9.68
N GLU A 260 19.76 24.45 8.39
CA GLU A 260 18.79 25.22 7.59
C GLU A 260 17.63 24.35 7.05
N THR A 261 17.85 23.05 6.88
CA THR A 261 17.02 22.15 6.08
C THR A 261 16.18 21.25 6.95
N GLY A 262 14.87 21.42 6.90
CA GLY A 262 13.92 20.45 7.44
C GLY A 262 13.70 19.29 6.48
N TYR A 263 13.43 18.12 7.04
CA TYR A 263 13.05 16.93 6.32
C TYR A 263 11.75 16.37 6.87
N ILE A 264 10.84 16.00 5.98
CA ILE A 264 9.61 15.28 6.32
C ILE A 264 9.45 14.12 5.35
N ARG A 265 9.28 12.92 5.87
CA ARG A 265 8.96 11.73 5.08
C ARG A 265 7.53 11.28 5.35
N ILE A 266 6.73 11.14 4.29
CA ILE A 266 5.33 10.71 4.37
C ILE A 266 5.16 9.39 3.63
N ASN A 267 4.70 8.35 4.33
CA ASN A 267 4.55 7.00 3.79
C ASN A 267 3.23 6.75 3.05
N ARG A 268 2.15 7.48 3.39
CA ARG A 268 0.83 7.41 2.74
C ARG A 268 -0.02 8.63 3.09
N PHE A 269 -1.16 8.80 2.44
CA PHE A 269 -2.15 9.84 2.77
C PHE A 269 -3.36 9.23 3.49
N ALA A 270 -3.37 9.31 4.83
CA ALA A 270 -4.48 8.90 5.69
C ALA A 270 -5.22 10.13 6.26
N ALA A 271 -6.30 9.91 7.00
CA ALA A 271 -7.15 10.97 7.55
C ALA A 271 -6.38 11.98 8.43
N THR A 272 -5.30 11.56 9.06
CA THR A 272 -4.46 12.35 9.99
C THR A 272 -3.31 13.10 9.31
N THR A 273 -2.98 12.80 8.04
CA THR A 273 -1.73 13.25 7.39
C THR A 273 -1.54 14.75 7.39
N HIS A 274 -2.56 15.53 7.05
CA HIS A 274 -2.42 16.99 7.04
C HIS A 274 -2.16 17.57 8.44
N GLU A 275 -2.75 16.98 9.48
CA GLU A 275 -2.55 17.42 10.87
C GLU A 275 -1.13 17.11 11.31
N GLU A 276 -0.66 15.88 11.09
CA GLU A 276 0.72 15.45 11.35
C GLU A 276 1.74 16.34 10.60
N PHE A 277 1.49 16.63 9.32
CA PHE A 277 2.33 17.52 8.52
C PHE A 277 2.36 18.95 9.07
N THR A 278 1.21 19.48 9.51
CA THR A 278 1.14 20.83 10.08
C THR A 278 1.92 20.94 11.38
N GLU A 279 1.83 19.93 12.24
CA GLU A 279 2.58 19.85 13.50
C GLU A 279 4.08 19.75 13.24
N ALA A 280 4.50 18.83 12.37
CA ALA A 280 5.89 18.69 11.94
C ALA A 280 6.48 20.00 11.39
N MET A 281 5.76 20.68 10.49
CA MET A 281 6.21 21.97 9.95
C MET A 281 6.32 23.06 11.01
N LYS A 282 5.43 23.07 12.01
CA LYS A 282 5.53 24.01 13.14
C LYS A 282 6.77 23.73 13.96
N ASP A 283 7.06 22.47 14.24
CA ASP A 283 8.23 22.07 15.05
C ASP A 283 9.55 22.32 14.33
N LEU A 284 9.62 22.07 13.02
CA LEU A 284 10.79 22.42 12.21
C LEU A 284 11.00 23.94 12.15
N ARG A 285 9.93 24.73 12.00
CA ARG A 285 10.05 26.20 12.04
C ARG A 285 10.47 26.75 13.40
N ASN A 286 10.10 26.09 14.50
CA ASN A 286 10.60 26.44 15.83
C ASN A 286 12.10 26.11 16.01
N GLN A 287 12.65 25.27 15.13
CA GLN A 287 14.08 24.96 15.00
C GLN A 287 14.74 25.78 13.87
N ASP A 288 14.15 26.93 13.53
CA ASP A 288 14.67 27.89 12.55
C ASP A 288 14.84 27.33 11.12
N MET A 289 14.05 26.32 10.74
CA MET A 289 14.03 25.80 9.36
C MET A 289 13.81 26.89 8.31
N GLU A 290 14.70 26.94 7.31
CA GLU A 290 14.66 27.87 6.19
C GLU A 290 14.16 27.22 4.89
N ARG A 291 14.36 25.91 4.72
CA ARG A 291 14.01 25.15 3.50
C ARG A 291 13.58 23.72 3.82
N LEU A 292 12.81 23.09 2.92
CA LEU A 292 12.19 21.77 3.16
C LEU A 292 12.53 20.76 2.06
N ILE A 293 12.98 19.57 2.48
CA ILE A 293 12.92 18.34 1.68
C ILE A 293 11.68 17.53 2.10
N LEU A 294 10.74 17.35 1.17
CA LEU A 294 9.55 16.52 1.35
C LEU A 294 9.76 15.19 0.63
N ASP A 295 9.91 14.10 1.39
CA ASP A 295 10.15 12.78 0.84
C ASP A 295 8.86 11.97 0.69
N LEU A 296 8.47 11.71 -0.56
CA LEU A 296 7.32 10.90 -0.96
C LEU A 296 7.74 9.58 -1.63
N ARG A 297 9.01 9.19 -1.53
CA ARG A 297 9.51 7.92 -2.10
C ARG A 297 8.83 6.74 -1.41
N GLY A 298 8.27 5.83 -2.20
CA GLY A 298 7.53 4.66 -1.73
C GLY A 298 6.11 4.95 -1.25
N ASN A 299 5.61 6.18 -1.38
CA ASN A 299 4.25 6.54 -0.94
C ASN A 299 3.21 6.26 -2.04
N PRO A 300 2.34 5.26 -1.89
CA PRO A 300 1.39 4.83 -2.92
C PRO A 300 0.18 5.78 -3.09
N GLY A 301 0.15 6.88 -2.35
CA GLY A 301 -0.96 7.83 -2.32
C GLY A 301 -1.87 7.59 -1.12
N GLY A 302 -3.17 7.75 -1.33
CA GLY A 302 -4.18 7.64 -0.28
C GLY A 302 -5.32 8.62 -0.51
N TYR A 303 -5.84 9.26 0.53
CA TYR A 303 -6.94 10.20 0.42
C TYR A 303 -6.56 11.44 -0.39
N LEU A 304 -7.27 11.64 -1.51
CA LEU A 304 -7.15 12.82 -2.38
C LEU A 304 -7.23 14.13 -1.60
N GLU A 305 -8.19 14.24 -0.68
CA GLU A 305 -8.39 15.46 0.10
C GLU A 305 -7.17 15.83 0.94
N GLN A 306 -6.48 14.83 1.51
CA GLN A 306 -5.31 15.03 2.35
C GLN A 306 -4.11 15.49 1.52
N ALA A 307 -3.90 14.88 0.35
CA ALA A 307 -2.92 15.35 -0.62
C ALA A 307 -3.21 16.79 -1.07
N VAL A 308 -4.46 17.11 -1.44
CA VAL A 308 -4.85 18.47 -1.86
C VAL A 308 -4.65 19.50 -0.76
N ARG A 309 -5.02 19.19 0.48
CA ARG A 309 -4.82 20.09 1.62
C ARG A 309 -3.34 20.35 1.88
N MET A 310 -2.52 19.31 1.89
CA MET A 310 -1.06 19.48 2.06
C MET A 310 -0.45 20.26 0.90
N THR A 311 -0.88 20.00 -0.35
CA THR A 311 -0.45 20.79 -1.51
C THR A 311 -0.84 22.26 -1.33
N ASN A 312 -2.06 22.58 -0.86
CA ASN A 312 -2.50 23.97 -0.62
C ASN A 312 -1.48 24.74 0.21
N ASP A 313 -0.86 24.13 1.22
CA ASP A 313 0.02 24.84 2.14
C ASP A 313 1.26 25.47 1.47
N PHE A 314 1.61 25.00 0.27
CA PHE A 314 2.71 25.52 -0.54
C PHE A 314 2.30 26.58 -1.57
N PHE A 315 1.01 26.92 -1.69
CA PHE A 315 0.51 27.79 -2.76
C PHE A 315 -0.34 28.97 -2.28
N PRO A 316 -0.33 30.12 -3.00
CA PRO A 316 -1.27 31.21 -2.80
C PRO A 316 -2.72 30.77 -3.05
N ARG A 317 -3.68 31.50 -2.46
CA ARG A 317 -5.11 31.24 -2.69
C ARG A 317 -5.46 31.36 -4.17
N GLY A 318 -6.25 30.41 -4.67
CA GLY A 318 -6.77 30.40 -6.04
C GLY A 318 -5.91 29.61 -7.04
N THR A 319 -4.69 29.23 -6.68
CA THR A 319 -3.82 28.39 -7.52
C THR A 319 -4.47 27.03 -7.78
N LYS A 320 -4.50 26.59 -9.04
CA LYS A 320 -5.02 25.27 -9.43
C LYS A 320 -4.07 24.18 -8.94
N LEU A 321 -4.54 23.23 -8.15
CA LEU A 321 -3.70 22.17 -7.57
C LEU A 321 -3.84 20.86 -8.36
N VAL A 322 -5.07 20.49 -8.69
CA VAL A 322 -5.40 19.29 -9.47
C VAL A 322 -6.81 19.44 -10.03
N ALA A 323 -7.12 18.76 -11.12
CA ALA A 323 -8.50 18.62 -11.60
C ALA A 323 -8.86 17.14 -11.74
N THR A 324 -10.14 16.79 -11.61
CA THR A 324 -10.68 15.48 -11.92
C THR A 324 -11.66 15.58 -13.07
N GLU A 325 -11.59 14.63 -14.00
CA GLU A 325 -12.49 14.52 -15.14
C GLU A 325 -13.17 13.16 -15.14
N SER A 326 -14.48 13.18 -15.38
CA SER A 326 -15.33 12.00 -15.48
C SER A 326 -16.45 12.24 -16.47
N ARG A 327 -16.97 11.16 -17.07
CA ARG A 327 -18.24 11.21 -17.81
C ARG A 327 -19.41 11.62 -16.92
N HIS A 328 -19.26 11.45 -15.60
CA HIS A 328 -20.24 11.84 -14.60
C HIS A 328 -19.90 13.22 -14.03
N ALA A 329 -20.71 14.24 -14.33
CA ALA A 329 -20.46 15.61 -13.88
C ALA A 329 -20.23 15.75 -12.36
N ARG A 330 -20.85 14.88 -11.53
CA ARG A 330 -20.68 14.86 -10.07
C ARG A 330 -19.30 14.43 -9.57
N PHE A 331 -18.47 13.85 -10.44
CA PHE A 331 -17.10 13.44 -10.14
C PHE A 331 -16.06 14.30 -10.87
N THR A 332 -16.51 15.21 -11.74
CA THR A 332 -15.65 16.24 -12.34
C THR A 332 -15.50 17.40 -11.35
N SER A 333 -14.27 17.79 -11.05
CA SER A 333 -14.00 18.85 -10.08
C SER A 333 -12.66 19.53 -10.37
N GLU A 334 -12.55 20.80 -10.02
CA GLU A 334 -11.28 21.52 -10.02
C GLU A 334 -10.93 21.89 -8.58
N TYR A 335 -9.75 21.48 -8.14
CA TYR A 335 -9.26 21.75 -6.80
C TYR A 335 -8.28 22.92 -6.87
N ARG A 336 -8.65 24.03 -6.22
CA ARG A 336 -7.80 25.21 -6.06
C ARG A 336 -7.43 25.40 -4.60
N ALA A 337 -6.28 26.03 -4.36
CA ALA A 337 -5.89 26.48 -3.04
C ALA A 337 -7.00 27.40 -2.47
N ARG A 338 -7.56 27.00 -1.32
CA ARG A 338 -8.71 27.64 -0.68
C ARG A 338 -8.30 28.82 0.19
N TYR A 339 -7.07 28.81 0.69
CA TYR A 339 -6.44 29.84 1.52
C TYR A 339 -5.00 30.05 1.08
N ASP A 340 -4.38 31.14 1.53
CA ASP A 340 -2.97 31.40 1.28
C ASP A 340 -2.12 30.46 2.12
N GLY A 341 -1.40 29.55 1.46
CA GLY A 341 -0.59 28.53 2.11
C GLY A 341 0.48 29.14 3.03
N PRO A 342 0.65 28.65 4.27
CA PRO A 342 1.61 29.20 5.23
C PRO A 342 3.07 28.96 4.84
N TYR A 343 3.33 28.03 3.92
CA TYR A 343 4.68 27.59 3.53
C TYR A 343 4.99 27.92 2.06
N ARG A 344 4.23 28.83 1.44
CA ARG A 344 4.38 29.21 0.03
C ARG A 344 5.72 29.89 -0.33
N ASP A 345 6.43 30.40 0.67
CA ASP A 345 7.71 31.10 0.47
C ASP A 345 8.94 30.23 0.84
N ILE A 346 8.72 29.03 1.40
CA ILE A 346 9.79 28.12 1.83
C ILE A 346 10.36 27.38 0.60
N PRO A 347 11.67 27.44 0.29
CA PRO A 347 12.28 26.63 -0.77
C PRO A 347 11.98 25.14 -0.56
N LEU A 348 11.59 24.45 -1.64
CA LEU A 348 11.03 23.09 -1.57
C LEU A 348 11.72 22.17 -2.59
N ILE A 349 12.12 21.00 -2.11
CA ILE A 349 12.49 19.85 -2.93
C ILE A 349 11.56 18.69 -2.56
N VAL A 350 11.00 18.00 -3.56
CA VAL A 350 10.14 16.82 -3.38
C VAL A 350 10.86 15.59 -3.90
N LEU A 351 11.12 14.61 -3.04
CA LEU A 351 11.74 13.35 -3.43
C LEU A 351 10.68 12.34 -3.86
N VAL A 352 10.89 11.69 -5.01
CA VAL A 352 9.95 10.71 -5.57
C VAL A 352 10.68 9.49 -6.14
N ASN A 353 9.97 8.37 -6.23
CA ASN A 353 10.46 7.19 -6.93
C ASN A 353 9.30 6.41 -7.56
N GLU A 354 9.60 5.24 -8.11
CA GLU A 354 8.65 4.33 -8.75
C GLU A 354 7.50 3.85 -7.84
N GLY A 355 7.66 3.95 -6.51
CA GLY A 355 6.61 3.67 -5.52
C GLY A 355 5.77 4.90 -5.16
N SER A 356 6.16 6.10 -5.58
CA SER A 356 5.34 7.31 -5.45
C SER A 356 4.17 7.23 -6.42
N ALA A 357 2.93 7.25 -5.93
CA ALA A 357 1.74 7.13 -6.77
C ALA A 357 0.58 8.03 -6.29
N SER A 358 -0.36 8.33 -7.19
CA SER A 358 -1.65 8.96 -6.89
C SER A 358 -1.51 10.25 -6.06
N GLY A 359 -1.86 10.26 -4.77
CA GLY A 359 -1.71 11.44 -3.90
C GLY A 359 -0.30 12.05 -3.95
N SER A 360 0.75 11.21 -3.98
CA SER A 360 2.14 11.68 -4.11
C SER A 360 2.39 12.37 -5.44
N GLU A 361 1.80 11.87 -6.52
CA GLU A 361 1.90 12.42 -7.87
C GLU A 361 1.05 13.68 -8.05
N ILE A 362 0.01 13.88 -7.23
CA ILE A 362 -0.74 15.13 -7.15
C ILE A 362 0.13 16.22 -6.51
N VAL A 363 0.81 15.89 -5.41
CA VAL A 363 1.71 16.83 -4.72
C VAL A 363 2.89 17.18 -5.62
N SER A 364 3.65 16.18 -6.09
CA SER A 364 4.83 16.41 -6.92
C SER A 364 4.47 17.05 -8.26
N GLY A 365 3.38 16.61 -8.90
CA GLY A 365 2.88 17.19 -10.14
C GLY A 365 2.45 18.65 -9.97
N ALA A 366 1.79 19.02 -8.87
CA ALA A 366 1.45 20.42 -8.60
C ALA A 366 2.68 21.29 -8.33
N VAL A 367 3.65 20.77 -7.57
CA VAL A 367 4.91 21.46 -7.31
C VAL A 367 5.70 21.69 -8.60
N GLN A 368 5.81 20.67 -9.46
CA GLN A 368 6.53 20.74 -10.73
C GLN A 368 5.84 21.66 -11.74
N ASP A 369 4.53 21.47 -11.95
CA ASP A 369 3.79 22.19 -13.00
C ASP A 369 3.71 23.70 -12.73
N HIS A 370 3.78 24.13 -11.46
CA HIS A 370 3.84 25.54 -11.07
C HIS A 370 5.26 26.07 -10.86
N ASP A 371 6.29 25.26 -11.11
CA ASP A 371 7.68 25.63 -10.84
C ASP A 371 7.89 26.11 -9.38
N ARG A 372 7.15 25.51 -8.45
CA ARG A 372 7.17 25.88 -7.03
C ARG A 372 8.39 25.32 -6.30
N GLY A 373 8.91 24.20 -6.77
CA GLY A 373 10.02 23.48 -6.18
C GLY A 373 10.54 22.43 -7.15
N LEU A 374 11.64 21.79 -6.78
CA LEU A 374 12.30 20.79 -7.61
C LEU A 374 11.77 19.38 -7.27
N VAL A 375 11.45 18.58 -8.27
CA VAL A 375 11.16 17.15 -8.10
C VAL A 375 12.43 16.35 -8.39
N VAL A 376 12.87 15.53 -7.44
CA VAL A 376 14.16 14.82 -7.48
C VAL A 376 13.95 13.32 -7.25
N GLY A 377 14.69 12.48 -7.98
CA GLY A 377 14.69 11.03 -7.76
C GLY A 377 14.41 10.24 -9.03
N ARG A 378 13.36 9.41 -9.03
CA ARG A 378 13.05 8.48 -10.12
C ARG A 378 11.61 8.64 -10.61
N ARG A 379 11.37 8.29 -11.88
CA ARG A 379 10.04 8.37 -12.51
C ARG A 379 8.99 7.63 -11.69
N THR A 380 7.89 8.31 -11.39
CA THR A 380 6.85 7.79 -10.49
C THR A 380 6.03 6.67 -11.12
N PHE A 381 5.08 6.13 -10.35
CA PHE A 381 4.32 4.95 -10.75
C PHE A 381 3.41 5.17 -11.98
N GLY A 382 2.79 6.34 -12.12
CA GLY A 382 1.84 6.65 -13.18
C GLY A 382 0.40 6.26 -12.87
N LYS A 383 -0.11 6.59 -11.67
CA LYS A 383 -1.53 6.36 -11.31
C LYS A 383 -2.32 7.66 -11.31
N GLY A 384 -2.89 8.00 -12.46
CA GLY A 384 -3.77 9.14 -12.71
C GLY A 384 -5.27 8.89 -12.45
N LEU A 385 -5.64 7.87 -11.68
CA LEU A 385 -7.04 7.46 -11.45
C LEU A 385 -7.50 7.71 -10.02
N VAL A 386 -8.72 8.22 -9.87
CA VAL A 386 -9.40 8.42 -8.59
C VAL A 386 -10.42 7.31 -8.38
N GLN A 387 -10.31 6.61 -7.25
CA GLN A 387 -11.27 5.58 -6.87
C GLN A 387 -12.20 6.05 -5.75
N GLN A 388 -13.42 5.52 -5.73
CA GLN A 388 -14.34 5.65 -4.62
C GLN A 388 -14.73 4.25 -4.11
N GLN A 389 -14.76 4.11 -2.78
CA GLN A 389 -15.17 2.88 -2.13
C GLN A 389 -16.66 2.94 -1.75
N TYR A 390 -17.36 1.83 -1.92
CA TYR A 390 -18.77 1.65 -1.56
C TYR A 390 -18.91 0.38 -0.73
N GLU A 391 -19.47 0.50 0.48
CA GLU A 391 -19.86 -0.64 1.32
C GLU A 391 -21.09 -1.33 0.72
N LEU A 392 -21.10 -2.66 0.76
CA LEU A 392 -22.17 -3.54 0.30
C LEU A 392 -22.98 -4.10 1.48
N ALA A 393 -24.08 -4.78 1.18
CA ALA A 393 -25.01 -5.32 2.18
C ALA A 393 -24.39 -6.26 3.24
N ASP A 394 -23.27 -6.91 2.92
CA ASP A 394 -22.56 -7.89 3.76
C ASP A 394 -21.27 -7.33 4.40
N LYS A 395 -21.08 -6.00 4.41
CA LYS A 395 -19.85 -5.32 4.86
C LYS A 395 -18.62 -5.54 3.99
N SER A 396 -18.75 -6.31 2.90
CA SER A 396 -17.76 -6.25 1.83
C SER A 396 -17.82 -4.89 1.15
N ASN A 397 -16.78 -4.56 0.39
CA ASN A 397 -16.66 -3.27 -0.27
C ASN A 397 -16.33 -3.47 -1.75
N ILE A 398 -16.71 -2.49 -2.56
CA ILE A 398 -16.18 -2.34 -3.91
C ILE A 398 -15.46 -1.02 -4.03
N ARG A 399 -14.36 -1.03 -4.75
CA ARG A 399 -13.61 0.17 -5.12
C ARG A 399 -13.76 0.36 -6.62
N ILE A 400 -14.26 1.53 -7.04
CA ILE A 400 -14.56 1.83 -8.44
C ILE A 400 -13.79 3.08 -8.84
N THR A 401 -13.12 3.04 -9.99
CA THR A 401 -12.53 4.24 -10.61
C THR A 401 -13.64 5.17 -11.11
N ILE A 402 -13.73 6.36 -10.50
CA ILE A 402 -14.79 7.34 -10.79
C ILE A 402 -14.31 8.51 -11.64
N SER A 403 -13.00 8.77 -11.70
CA SER A 403 -12.42 9.88 -12.46
C SER A 403 -10.97 9.62 -12.84
N ARG A 404 -10.52 10.33 -13.88
CA ARG A 404 -9.10 10.59 -14.15
C ARG A 404 -8.74 11.91 -13.49
N TYR A 405 -7.50 12.08 -13.05
CA TYR A 405 -7.04 13.40 -12.60
C TYR A 405 -5.98 13.97 -13.54
N LEU A 406 -5.97 15.29 -13.62
CA LEU A 406 -5.06 16.09 -14.39
C LEU A 406 -4.26 16.98 -13.44
N THR A 407 -2.95 17.06 -13.66
CA THR A 407 -2.09 18.02 -12.95
C THR A 407 -2.44 19.46 -13.39
N PRO A 408 -1.86 20.51 -12.77
CA PRO A 408 -2.17 21.89 -13.14
C PRO A 408 -2.02 22.19 -14.64
N SER A 409 -0.95 21.73 -15.29
CA SER A 409 -0.68 21.87 -16.73
C SER A 409 -1.65 21.10 -17.63
N GLY A 410 -2.58 20.34 -17.05
CA GLY A 410 -3.59 19.58 -17.80
C GLY A 410 -3.14 18.22 -18.29
N ARG A 411 -1.97 17.72 -17.84
CA ARG A 411 -1.49 16.40 -18.23
C ARG A 411 -2.10 15.30 -17.40
N GLU A 412 -2.57 14.26 -18.08
CA GLU A 412 -2.92 12.99 -17.46
C GLU A 412 -1.65 12.14 -17.34
N ILE A 413 -1.24 11.84 -16.11
CA ILE A 413 -0.03 11.05 -15.84
C ILE A 413 -0.27 9.54 -15.83
N GLN A 414 -1.51 9.09 -16.02
CA GLN A 414 -1.90 7.68 -15.98
C GLN A 414 -1.14 6.86 -17.03
N LYS A 415 -0.39 5.85 -16.58
CA LYS A 415 0.28 4.93 -17.51
C LYS A 415 -0.73 3.99 -18.20
N PRO A 416 -0.47 3.52 -19.42
CA PRO A 416 -1.37 2.64 -20.15
C PRO A 416 -1.64 1.33 -19.42
N PHE A 417 -2.89 0.86 -19.47
CA PHE A 417 -3.31 -0.45 -18.92
C PHE A 417 -4.11 -1.31 -19.90
N LYS A 418 -4.19 -0.91 -21.18
CA LYS A 418 -4.97 -1.60 -22.22
C LYS A 418 -4.47 -3.01 -22.52
N ASP A 419 -3.18 -3.26 -22.29
CA ASP A 419 -2.54 -4.57 -22.50
C ASP A 419 -2.79 -5.55 -21.34
N GLY A 420 -3.67 -5.19 -20.40
CA GLY A 420 -4.09 -6.04 -19.30
C GLY A 420 -3.44 -5.70 -17.97
N ARG A 421 -4.08 -6.19 -16.90
CA ARG A 421 -3.71 -5.93 -15.51
C ARG A 421 -2.29 -6.40 -15.16
N GLU A 422 -1.87 -7.55 -15.69
CA GLU A 422 -0.55 -8.11 -15.41
C GLU A 422 0.56 -7.21 -15.95
N LYS A 423 0.51 -6.84 -17.24
CA LYS A 423 1.50 -5.95 -17.84
C LYS A 423 1.51 -4.58 -17.15
N TYR A 424 0.35 -4.06 -16.75
CA TYR A 424 0.27 -2.82 -15.97
C TYR A 424 1.01 -2.88 -14.63
N LEU A 425 0.81 -3.98 -13.88
CA LEU A 425 1.42 -4.17 -12.57
C LEU A 425 2.93 -4.41 -12.68
N TYR A 426 3.38 -5.18 -13.67
CA TYR A 426 4.79 -5.54 -13.83
C TYR A 426 5.60 -4.59 -14.74
N GLU A 427 5.00 -3.55 -15.32
CA GLU A 427 5.70 -2.58 -16.19
C GLU A 427 6.95 -1.98 -15.51
N ILE A 428 6.89 -1.75 -14.20
CA ILE A 428 7.99 -1.22 -13.39
C ILE A 428 9.26 -2.09 -13.46
N TYR A 429 9.11 -3.41 -13.60
CA TYR A 429 10.22 -4.36 -13.73
C TYR A 429 10.72 -4.51 -15.17
N SER A 430 10.02 -3.91 -16.13
CA SER A 430 10.43 -3.87 -17.54
C SER A 430 11.10 -2.54 -17.91
N ARG A 431 11.20 -1.59 -16.98
CA ARG A 431 11.95 -0.35 -17.14
C ARG A 431 13.45 -0.63 -17.17
N ASP A 432 14.21 0.31 -17.72
CA ASP A 432 15.67 0.23 -17.70
C ASP A 432 16.20 0.10 -16.26
N ASP A 433 17.36 -0.55 -16.12
CA ASP A 433 17.98 -0.75 -14.81
C ASP A 433 18.47 0.57 -14.18
N SER A 434 18.87 1.53 -15.02
CA SER A 434 19.16 2.91 -14.62
C SER A 434 17.91 3.78 -14.67
N ALA A 435 17.75 4.68 -13.71
CA ALA A 435 16.69 5.68 -13.72
C ALA A 435 16.87 6.69 -14.86
N SER A 436 18.10 7.02 -15.21
CA SER A 436 18.40 7.87 -16.37
C SER A 436 17.97 7.20 -17.68
N GLY A 437 18.36 5.93 -17.90
CA GLY A 437 17.92 5.15 -19.06
C GLY A 437 16.39 4.96 -19.14
N ASP A 438 15.71 4.77 -18.01
CA ASP A 438 14.25 4.67 -17.96
C ASP A 438 13.58 5.97 -18.45
N VAL A 439 14.09 7.11 -17.99
CA VAL A 439 13.56 8.41 -18.41
C VAL A 439 13.86 8.69 -19.87
N ASP A 440 15.08 8.42 -20.35
CA ASP A 440 15.46 8.62 -21.75
C ASP A 440 14.56 7.79 -22.67
N GLN A 441 14.41 6.49 -22.37
CA GLN A 441 13.53 5.60 -23.13
C GLN A 441 12.08 6.09 -23.10
N PHE A 442 11.58 6.56 -21.95
CA PHE A 442 10.23 7.11 -21.85
C PHE A 442 10.06 8.37 -22.71
N VAL A 443 10.95 9.35 -22.56
CA VAL A 443 10.87 10.66 -23.24
C VAL A 443 11.02 10.52 -24.76
N GLU A 444 11.86 9.61 -25.24
CA GLU A 444 12.00 9.33 -26.69
C GLU A 444 10.72 8.77 -27.31
N ASN A 445 9.92 8.03 -26.54
CA ASN A 445 8.72 7.34 -27.03
C ASN A 445 7.41 8.08 -26.68
N VAL A 446 7.46 9.17 -25.92
CA VAL A 446 6.28 9.99 -25.60
C VAL A 446 5.78 10.74 -26.83
N PRO A 447 4.50 10.56 -27.22
CA PRO A 447 3.91 11.29 -28.35
C PRO A 447 3.74 12.78 -28.02
N ASP A 448 3.76 13.63 -29.05
CA ASP A 448 3.64 15.10 -28.88
C ASP A 448 2.37 15.52 -28.13
N SER A 449 1.27 14.76 -28.25
CA SER A 449 0.02 15.01 -27.53
C SER A 449 0.14 14.86 -26.01
N LEU A 450 1.22 14.24 -25.54
CA LEU A 450 1.52 14.04 -24.12
C LEU A 450 2.71 14.90 -23.65
N ARG A 451 3.16 15.86 -24.47
CA ARG A 451 4.14 16.89 -24.08
C ARG A 451 3.39 18.16 -23.66
N TYR A 452 3.71 18.64 -22.47
CA TYR A 452 3.09 19.79 -21.84
C TYR A 452 4.17 20.75 -21.34
N LYS A 453 3.72 21.88 -20.80
CA LYS A 453 4.61 22.88 -20.21
C LYS A 453 4.22 23.21 -18.79
N THR A 454 5.22 23.44 -17.95
CA THR A 454 5.02 24.09 -16.64
C THR A 454 4.60 25.55 -16.84
N ALA A 455 4.23 26.23 -15.76
CA ALA A 455 3.87 27.64 -15.73
C ALA A 455 4.95 28.54 -16.39
N SER A 456 6.23 28.25 -16.13
CA SER A 456 7.38 28.97 -16.68
C SER A 456 7.86 28.38 -18.03
N GLY A 457 7.16 27.38 -18.58
CA GLY A 457 7.41 26.89 -19.93
C GLY A 457 8.38 25.72 -20.06
N ARG A 458 8.81 25.08 -18.97
CA ARG A 458 9.65 23.87 -19.01
C ARG A 458 8.85 22.68 -19.51
N GLU A 459 9.47 21.78 -20.26
CA GLU A 459 8.78 20.59 -20.76
C GLU A 459 8.46 19.61 -19.64
N VAL A 460 7.24 19.08 -19.63
CA VAL A 460 6.78 18.01 -18.74
C VAL A 460 5.89 17.03 -19.51
N TYR A 461 5.76 15.80 -19.02
CA TYR A 461 5.20 14.68 -19.79
C TYR A 461 4.02 14.00 -19.10
N GLY A 462 3.00 13.61 -19.86
CA GLY A 462 1.90 12.74 -19.41
C GLY A 462 2.12 11.26 -19.74
N GLY A 463 1.22 10.40 -19.29
CA GLY A 463 1.14 8.99 -19.74
C GLY A 463 2.12 8.00 -19.09
N GLY A 464 2.87 8.39 -18.06
CA GLY A 464 3.86 7.49 -17.44
C GLY A 464 4.36 7.91 -16.06
N GLY A 465 3.55 8.64 -15.31
CA GLY A 465 3.96 9.26 -14.05
C GLY A 465 4.63 10.63 -14.23
N VAL A 466 5.03 11.21 -13.11
CA VAL A 466 5.84 12.41 -13.01
C VAL A 466 7.30 12.01 -13.26
N VAL A 467 7.89 12.58 -14.31
CA VAL A 467 9.33 12.53 -14.57
C VAL A 467 10.01 13.60 -13.69
N PRO A 468 10.98 13.25 -12.84
CA PRO A 468 11.69 14.22 -11.99
C PRO A 468 12.44 15.27 -12.81
N ASP A 469 12.63 16.45 -12.21
CA ASP A 469 13.48 17.51 -12.75
C ASP A 469 14.98 17.15 -12.64
N HIS A 470 15.35 16.41 -11.58
CA HIS A 470 16.69 15.88 -11.37
C HIS A 470 16.63 14.37 -11.12
N ILE A 471 17.21 13.60 -12.02
CA ILE A 471 17.19 12.14 -11.97
C ILE A 471 18.34 11.65 -11.08
N VAL A 472 18.03 10.75 -10.14
CA VAL A 472 19.02 10.11 -9.29
C VAL A 472 19.00 8.61 -9.56
N ASP A 473 20.09 8.09 -10.08
CA ASP A 473 20.31 6.66 -10.23
C ASP A 473 20.53 6.02 -8.85
N VAL A 474 19.96 4.83 -8.65
CA VAL A 474 20.25 4.03 -7.45
C VAL A 474 21.51 3.26 -7.72
N ASP A 475 22.46 3.33 -6.79
CA ASP A 475 23.54 2.35 -6.74
C ASP A 475 22.97 0.98 -6.35
N ARG A 476 22.65 0.17 -7.35
CA ARG A 476 22.17 -1.20 -7.18
C ARG A 476 23.31 -2.21 -6.99
N SER A 477 24.57 -1.77 -6.97
CA SER A 477 25.76 -2.63 -6.96
C SER A 477 26.19 -3.15 -5.59
N ASN A 478 25.26 -3.18 -4.61
CA ASN A 478 25.55 -3.73 -3.28
C ASN A 478 24.90 -5.11 -3.11
N GLU A 479 25.48 -6.12 -3.74
CA GLU A 479 25.04 -7.52 -3.64
C GLU A 479 25.12 -8.04 -2.20
N LEU A 480 26.05 -7.54 -1.38
CA LEU A 480 26.17 -7.88 0.03
C LEU A 480 24.92 -7.49 0.82
N PHE A 481 24.39 -6.29 0.58
CA PHE A 481 23.14 -5.83 1.16
C PHE A 481 21.96 -6.69 0.71
N VAL A 482 21.93 -7.11 -0.57
CA VAL A 482 20.92 -8.03 -1.09
C VAL A 482 20.98 -9.38 -0.36
N LEU A 483 22.17 -9.97 -0.19
CA LEU A 483 22.37 -11.20 0.57
C LEU A 483 21.91 -11.04 2.02
N MET A 484 22.31 -9.95 2.68
CA MET A 484 21.95 -9.65 4.07
C MET A 484 20.43 -9.60 4.23
N ARG A 485 19.73 -8.89 3.34
CA ARG A 485 18.27 -8.74 3.37
C ARG A 485 17.55 -10.06 3.10
N ARG A 486 17.97 -10.80 2.07
CA ARG A 486 17.34 -12.07 1.67
C ARG A 486 17.39 -13.12 2.79
N ASN A 487 18.49 -13.16 3.53
CA ASN A 487 18.70 -14.12 4.61
C ASN A 487 18.43 -13.54 6.01
N ASN A 488 17.86 -12.33 6.10
CA ASN A 488 17.54 -11.64 7.37
C ASN A 488 18.72 -11.53 8.37
N VAL A 489 19.96 -11.47 7.86
CA VAL A 489 21.18 -11.50 8.70
C VAL A 489 21.29 -10.23 9.53
N GLY A 490 21.03 -9.06 8.94
CA GLY A 490 21.14 -7.76 9.61
C GLY A 490 20.21 -7.63 10.81
N SER A 491 18.91 -7.90 10.65
CA SER A 491 17.94 -7.84 11.74
C SER A 491 18.26 -8.86 12.84
N THR A 492 18.69 -10.07 12.45
CA THR A 492 19.13 -11.11 13.39
C THR A 492 20.35 -10.67 14.19
N PHE A 493 21.33 -10.04 13.54
CA PHE A 493 22.51 -9.49 14.19
C PHE A 493 22.12 -8.41 15.21
N VAL A 494 21.33 -7.42 14.81
CA VAL A 494 20.92 -6.31 15.69
C VAL A 494 20.13 -6.83 16.89
N ARG A 495 19.20 -7.77 16.67
CA ARG A 495 18.47 -8.43 17.76
C ARG A 495 19.42 -9.15 18.73
N ASN A 496 20.33 -9.98 18.20
CA ASN A 496 21.29 -10.70 19.05
C ASN A 496 22.22 -9.74 19.80
N TYR A 497 22.54 -8.59 19.21
CA TYR A 497 23.30 -7.52 19.85
C TYR A 497 22.51 -6.91 21.01
N ILE A 498 21.23 -6.55 20.82
CA ILE A 498 20.35 -6.04 21.88
C ILE A 498 20.11 -7.11 22.97
N ASP A 499 19.91 -8.37 22.63
CA ASP A 499 19.72 -9.46 23.61
C ASP A 499 20.94 -9.62 24.54
N ARG A 500 22.15 -9.39 24.03
CA ARG A 500 23.40 -9.55 24.78
C ARG A 500 23.86 -8.28 25.49
N GLN A 501 23.64 -7.12 24.88
CA GLN A 501 24.25 -5.85 25.27
C GLN A 501 23.21 -4.73 25.50
N GLY A 502 21.91 -5.02 25.41
CA GLY A 502 20.85 -4.01 25.40
C GLY A 502 20.83 -3.11 26.63
N ASP A 503 21.13 -3.64 27.81
CA ASP A 503 21.18 -2.83 29.05
C ASP A 503 22.36 -1.86 29.06
N GLN A 504 23.54 -2.33 28.61
CA GLN A 504 24.72 -1.47 28.44
C GLN A 504 24.46 -0.42 27.35
N PHE A 505 23.92 -0.83 26.20
CA PHE A 505 23.59 0.07 25.10
C PHE A 505 22.62 1.17 25.55
N ARG A 506 21.54 0.81 26.24
CA ARG A 506 20.57 1.77 26.77
C ARG A 506 21.21 2.68 27.82
N SER A 507 22.10 2.18 28.66
CA SER A 507 22.85 3.00 29.61
C SER A 507 23.74 4.03 28.90
N ASP A 508 24.33 3.68 27.77
CA ASP A 508 25.28 4.54 27.05
C ASP A 508 24.58 5.58 26.16
N TRP A 509 23.48 5.19 25.53
CA TRP A 509 22.90 5.93 24.41
C TRP A 509 21.47 6.41 24.60
N LYS A 510 20.62 5.80 25.45
CA LYS A 510 19.16 6.02 25.42
C LYS A 510 18.74 7.50 25.40
N ASP A 511 19.43 8.37 26.12
CA ASP A 511 19.10 9.81 26.19
C ASP A 511 20.02 10.69 25.31
N ARG A 512 20.80 10.08 24.42
CA ARG A 512 21.91 10.69 23.63
C ARG A 512 21.82 10.32 22.15
N PHE A 513 20.62 10.37 21.56
CA PHE A 513 20.42 10.02 20.14
C PHE A 513 21.30 10.83 19.19
N GLY A 514 21.46 12.15 19.42
CA GLY A 514 22.30 13.00 18.57
C GLY A 514 23.76 12.52 18.51
N GLU A 515 24.33 12.16 19.67
CA GLU A 515 25.68 11.61 19.77
C GLU A 515 25.77 10.18 19.20
N PHE A 516 24.72 9.37 19.36
CA PHE A 516 24.66 8.06 18.70
C PHE A 516 24.69 8.21 17.17
N ARG A 517 23.88 9.13 16.63
CA ARG A 517 23.77 9.40 15.20
C ARG A 517 25.13 9.79 14.62
N SER A 518 25.89 10.68 15.28
CA SER A 518 27.21 11.11 14.80
C SER A 518 28.35 10.11 15.11
N ASP A 519 28.39 9.55 16.33
CA ASP A 519 29.62 8.96 16.87
C ASP A 519 29.59 7.42 16.92
N PHE A 520 28.41 6.80 16.93
CA PHE A 520 28.32 5.35 17.02
C PHE A 520 28.90 4.68 15.77
N LYS A 521 29.82 3.74 15.99
CA LYS A 521 30.42 2.88 14.97
C LYS A 521 30.50 1.45 15.50
N TRP A 522 30.21 0.49 14.62
CA TRP A 522 30.44 -0.93 14.89
C TRP A 522 31.94 -1.19 15.04
N SER A 523 32.34 -1.77 16.17
CA SER A 523 33.72 -2.18 16.46
C SER A 523 34.19 -3.28 15.49
N GLU A 524 35.51 -3.43 15.31
CA GLU A 524 36.10 -4.48 14.45
C GLU A 524 35.56 -5.87 14.81
N ASN A 525 35.52 -6.22 16.11
CA ASN A 525 34.97 -7.50 16.55
C ASN A 525 33.50 -7.71 16.16
N GLN A 526 32.69 -6.65 16.15
CA GLN A 526 31.28 -6.72 15.72
C GLN A 526 31.15 -6.84 14.21
N ARG A 527 32.01 -6.16 13.45
CA ARG A 527 32.10 -6.29 11.99
C ARG A 527 32.50 -7.72 11.61
N ASP A 528 33.53 -8.26 12.25
CA ASP A 528 33.99 -9.64 12.03
C ASP A 528 32.90 -10.67 12.37
N ASP A 529 32.15 -10.45 13.45
CA ASP A 529 31.01 -11.30 13.80
C ASP A 529 29.90 -11.22 12.76
N PHE A 530 29.61 -10.03 12.24
CA PHE A 530 28.61 -9.82 11.19
C PHE A 530 29.03 -10.50 9.88
N VAL A 531 30.28 -10.33 9.44
CA VAL A 531 30.83 -11.01 8.25
C VAL A 531 30.77 -12.52 8.42
N ARG A 532 31.08 -13.06 9.60
CA ARG A 532 30.93 -14.49 9.88
C ARG A 532 29.49 -14.96 9.73
N GLN A 533 28.52 -14.21 10.26
CA GLN A 533 27.10 -14.53 10.10
C GLN A 533 26.66 -14.45 8.63
N LEU A 534 27.19 -13.52 7.84
CA LEU A 534 26.98 -13.49 6.39
C LEU A 534 27.57 -14.75 5.72
N SER A 535 28.77 -15.18 6.11
CA SER A 535 29.39 -16.41 5.60
C SER A 535 28.58 -17.66 5.91
N ASP A 536 28.07 -17.77 7.14
CA ASP A 536 27.18 -18.85 7.57
C ASP A 536 25.86 -18.86 6.77
N ASN A 537 25.48 -17.72 6.19
CA ASN A 537 24.25 -17.52 5.42
C ASN A 537 24.49 -17.25 3.91
N GLY A 538 25.62 -17.73 3.39
CA GLY A 538 25.83 -17.82 1.94
C GLY A 538 26.81 -16.82 1.33
N LEU A 539 27.54 -16.02 2.12
CA LEU A 539 28.70 -15.28 1.62
C LEU A 539 29.89 -16.21 1.46
N VAL A 540 30.52 -16.19 0.30
CA VAL A 540 31.74 -16.94 -0.02
C VAL A 540 32.83 -15.97 -0.46
N LEU A 541 33.90 -15.90 0.33
CA LEU A 541 35.08 -15.09 0.03
C LEU A 541 36.04 -15.89 -0.85
N ALA A 542 36.37 -15.35 -2.02
CA ALA A 542 37.27 -16.00 -2.97
C ALA A 542 38.12 -14.98 -3.74
N ASP A 543 39.45 -15.07 -3.59
CA ASP A 543 40.43 -14.18 -4.23
C ASP A 543 40.35 -14.14 -5.76
N THR A 544 39.82 -15.21 -6.38
CA THR A 544 39.67 -15.32 -7.83
C THR A 544 38.49 -14.50 -8.38
N VAL A 545 37.62 -14.00 -7.51
CA VAL A 545 36.43 -13.24 -7.90
C VAL A 545 36.82 -11.77 -8.09
N THR A 546 36.60 -11.23 -9.29
CA THR A 546 36.88 -9.83 -9.61
C THR A 546 35.63 -8.95 -9.57
N THR A 547 34.45 -9.56 -9.62
CA THR A 547 33.14 -8.89 -9.58
C THR A 547 32.18 -9.71 -8.72
N ALA A 548 31.47 -9.05 -7.81
CA ALA A 548 30.47 -9.71 -6.97
C ALA A 548 29.40 -10.36 -7.85
N HIS A 549 29.00 -11.59 -7.51
CA HIS A 549 27.92 -12.29 -8.23
C HIS A 549 27.26 -13.36 -7.37
N PHE A 550 26.00 -13.66 -7.69
CA PHE A 550 25.28 -14.77 -7.08
C PHE A 550 25.40 -16.05 -7.91
N ASP A 551 25.67 -17.18 -7.24
CA ASP A 551 25.60 -18.53 -7.80
C ASP A 551 25.01 -19.49 -6.76
N ASP A 552 24.01 -20.28 -7.14
CA ASP A 552 23.24 -21.18 -6.25
C ASP A 552 22.85 -20.56 -4.89
N ASN A 553 22.27 -19.35 -4.93
CA ASN A 553 21.90 -18.56 -3.75
C ASN A 553 23.07 -18.20 -2.81
N LYS A 554 24.32 -18.32 -3.24
CA LYS A 554 25.49 -17.82 -2.53
C LYS A 554 26.05 -16.59 -3.23
N LEU A 555 26.54 -15.64 -2.45
CA LEU A 555 27.23 -14.47 -2.96
C LEU A 555 28.73 -14.73 -2.95
N TYR A 556 29.36 -14.60 -4.10
CA TYR A 556 30.80 -14.70 -4.25
C TYR A 556 31.38 -13.31 -4.45
N LEU A 557 32.37 -12.95 -3.64
CA LEU A 557 33.15 -11.71 -3.75
C LEU A 557 34.53 -11.91 -3.10
N ASN A 558 35.46 -10.98 -3.32
CA ASN A 558 36.78 -10.99 -2.67
C ASN A 558 36.81 -10.03 -1.47
N ASP A 559 37.88 -10.05 -0.67
CA ASP A 559 38.00 -9.20 0.52
C ASP A 559 37.96 -7.69 0.19
N SER A 560 38.48 -7.27 -0.96
CA SER A 560 38.43 -5.86 -1.37
C SER A 560 37.00 -5.40 -1.66
N LEU A 561 36.22 -6.22 -2.35
CA LEU A 561 34.80 -5.97 -2.64
C LEU A 561 33.95 -6.06 -1.37
N LEU A 562 34.34 -6.91 -0.42
CA LEU A 562 33.67 -6.99 0.87
C LEU A 562 33.78 -5.65 1.59
N GLU A 563 35.00 -5.12 1.74
CA GLU A 563 35.24 -3.84 2.40
C GLU A 563 34.53 -2.68 1.70
N GLU A 564 34.48 -2.68 0.36
CA GLU A 564 33.74 -1.69 -0.43
C GLU A 564 32.23 -1.75 -0.18
N GLN A 565 31.65 -2.96 -0.08
CA GLN A 565 30.21 -3.13 0.05
C GLN A 565 29.70 -3.10 1.50
N LEU A 566 30.56 -3.14 2.51
CA LEU A 566 30.18 -3.28 3.92
C LEU A 566 29.48 -2.06 4.53
N GLU A 567 29.74 -0.85 4.01
CA GLU A 567 29.22 0.39 4.61
C GLU A 567 27.69 0.43 4.63
N ILE A 568 27.04 0.07 3.51
CA ILE A 568 25.56 0.09 3.40
C ILE A 568 24.91 -0.88 4.40
N PRO A 569 25.25 -2.19 4.45
CA PRO A 569 24.76 -3.12 5.48
C PRO A 569 24.94 -2.59 6.91
N LEU A 570 26.12 -2.05 7.24
CA LEU A 570 26.42 -1.54 8.58
C LEU A 570 25.59 -0.30 8.94
N GLY A 571 25.38 0.62 7.99
CA GLY A 571 24.51 1.79 8.13
C GLY A 571 23.05 1.38 8.36
N TRP A 572 22.55 0.40 7.60
CA TRP A 572 21.22 -0.17 7.80
C TRP A 572 21.05 -0.81 9.18
N MET A 573 22.06 -1.54 9.65
CA MET A 573 22.05 -2.14 10.99
C MET A 573 22.08 -1.07 12.09
N LYS A 574 22.84 0.03 11.90
CA LYS A 574 22.84 1.17 12.82
C LYS A 574 21.46 1.84 12.87
N ALA A 575 20.81 2.00 11.73
CA ALA A 575 19.45 2.55 11.66
C ALA A 575 18.42 1.62 12.31
N ASP A 576 18.53 0.30 12.08
CA ASP A 576 17.64 -0.67 12.73
C ASP A 576 17.82 -0.69 14.25
N LEU A 577 19.06 -0.58 14.73
CA LEU A 577 19.36 -0.40 16.14
C LEU A 577 18.71 0.87 16.69
N ALA A 578 18.74 1.97 15.93
CA ALA A 578 18.07 3.21 16.33
C ALA A 578 16.56 3.04 16.46
N ARG A 579 15.94 2.40 15.47
CA ARG A 579 14.50 2.10 15.48
C ARG A 579 14.08 1.27 16.68
N GLN A 580 14.87 0.26 17.04
CA GLN A 580 14.56 -0.62 18.17
C GLN A 580 14.64 0.10 19.52
N VAL A 581 15.45 1.15 19.65
CA VAL A 581 15.70 1.83 20.93
C VAL A 581 14.88 3.10 21.10
N TRP A 582 14.74 3.92 20.05
CA TRP A 582 14.07 5.21 20.13
C TRP A 582 12.72 5.26 19.41
N GLY A 583 12.42 4.29 18.53
CA GLY A 583 11.19 4.29 17.73
C GLY A 583 11.43 4.52 16.24
N ASN A 584 10.38 4.35 15.44
CA ASN A 584 10.47 4.34 13.98
C ASN A 584 10.95 5.69 13.40
N GLU A 585 10.62 6.79 14.06
CA GLU A 585 10.98 8.15 13.65
C GLU A 585 12.50 8.43 13.65
N TYR A 586 13.27 7.61 14.37
CA TYR A 586 14.73 7.68 14.46
C TYR A 586 15.47 6.82 13.43
N PHE A 587 14.74 6.03 12.64
CA PHE A 587 15.32 5.18 11.59
C PHE A 587 15.91 6.03 10.45
N TYR A 588 15.11 6.96 9.91
CA TYR A 588 15.49 7.74 8.73
C TYR A 588 16.60 8.76 8.96
N PRO A 589 16.74 9.44 10.12
CA PRO A 589 17.91 10.27 10.38
C PRO A 589 19.23 9.52 10.20
N VAL A 590 19.30 8.25 10.59
CA VAL A 590 20.51 7.43 10.40
C VAL A 590 20.65 6.94 8.96
N ILE A 591 19.55 6.49 8.32
CA ILE A 591 19.59 6.08 6.91
C ILE A 591 20.03 7.22 6.00
N ASN A 592 19.52 8.42 6.25
CA ASN A 592 19.82 9.58 5.42
C ASN A 592 21.30 9.97 5.52
N ASP A 593 21.92 9.82 6.70
CA ASP A 593 23.35 10.09 6.90
C ASP A 593 24.25 9.00 6.30
N GLU A 594 23.91 7.73 6.53
CA GLU A 594 24.84 6.62 6.28
C GLU A 594 24.62 5.93 4.93
N VAL A 595 23.46 6.12 4.27
CA VAL A 595 23.06 5.32 3.09
C VAL A 595 22.41 6.13 1.97
N ASP A 596 21.59 7.14 2.26
CA ASP A 596 20.70 7.73 1.25
C ASP A 596 21.38 8.76 0.34
N MET A 597 21.89 8.31 -0.79
CA MET A 597 22.48 9.19 -1.81
C MET A 597 21.49 10.22 -2.38
N THR A 598 20.19 9.93 -2.43
CA THR A 598 19.22 10.87 -3.01
C THR A 598 19.07 12.11 -2.13
N VAL A 599 19.04 11.93 -0.81
CA VAL A 599 19.00 13.06 0.14
C VAL A 599 20.28 13.89 0.04
N ASN A 600 21.44 13.24 -0.03
CA ASN A 600 22.73 13.91 -0.18
C ASN A 600 22.81 14.72 -1.48
N ILE A 601 22.33 14.17 -2.60
CA ILE A 601 22.25 14.91 -3.86
C ILE A 601 21.28 16.08 -3.73
N ALA A 602 20.09 15.86 -3.17
CA ALA A 602 19.08 16.91 -3.01
C ALA A 602 19.60 18.12 -2.21
N LEU A 603 20.41 17.89 -1.17
CA LEU A 603 21.05 18.98 -0.40
C LEU A 603 21.98 19.87 -1.23
N THR A 604 22.46 19.40 -2.39
CA THR A 604 23.28 20.19 -3.30
C THR A 604 22.48 21.01 -4.32
N LEU A 605 21.16 20.80 -4.42
CA LEU A 605 20.32 21.35 -5.49
C LEU A 605 19.60 22.67 -5.12
N TRP A 606 19.86 23.25 -3.95
CA TRP A 606 19.28 24.55 -3.57
C TRP A 606 19.57 25.70 -4.57
N PRO A 607 20.76 25.78 -5.20
CA PRO A 607 20.98 26.75 -6.28
C PRO A 607 20.05 26.56 -7.49
N GLU A 608 19.61 25.33 -7.78
CA GLU A 608 18.64 25.06 -8.84
C GLU A 608 17.23 25.48 -8.45
N VAL A 609 16.84 25.27 -7.18
CA VAL A 609 15.58 25.78 -6.62
C VAL A 609 15.52 27.31 -6.73
N GLN A 610 16.62 28.01 -6.45
CA GLN A 610 16.69 29.47 -6.60
C GLN A 610 16.56 29.92 -8.06
N LYS A 611 17.21 29.23 -9.00
CA LYS A 611 17.03 29.51 -10.44
C LYS A 611 15.58 29.33 -10.88
N LEU A 612 14.93 28.29 -10.38
CA LEU A 612 13.53 28.00 -10.68
C LEU A 612 12.60 29.12 -10.16
N GLN A 613 12.86 29.62 -8.94
CA GLN A 613 12.14 30.77 -8.39
C GLN A 613 12.28 32.02 -9.25
N VAL A 614 13.50 32.35 -9.69
CA VAL A 614 13.74 33.50 -10.60
C VAL A 614 12.96 33.34 -11.91
N MET A 615 13.00 32.15 -12.51
CA MET A 615 12.29 31.86 -13.77
C MET A 615 10.77 32.04 -13.63
N ARG A 616 10.21 31.60 -12.51
CA ARG A 616 8.79 31.77 -12.17
C ARG A 616 8.43 33.24 -12.00
N ASP A 617 9.21 33.98 -11.23
CA ASP A 617 8.96 35.40 -10.96
C ASP A 617 9.04 36.25 -12.25
N GLU A 618 9.98 35.92 -13.15
CA GLU A 618 10.06 36.52 -14.49
C GLU A 618 8.80 36.22 -15.34
N SER A 619 8.33 34.97 -15.33
CA SER A 619 7.13 34.52 -16.06
C SER A 619 5.83 35.13 -15.52
N GLU A 620 5.74 35.35 -14.21
CA GLU A 620 4.66 36.10 -13.58
C GLU A 620 4.63 37.56 -14.03
N SER A 621 5.82 38.18 -14.13
CA SER A 621 5.95 39.58 -14.54
C SER A 621 5.63 39.81 -16.01
N SER A 622 5.89 38.83 -16.88
CA SER A 622 5.60 38.91 -18.33
C SER A 622 4.15 38.56 -18.68
N GLY A 623 3.42 37.89 -17.78
CA GLY A 623 2.05 37.43 -18.01
C GLY A 623 1.94 36.06 -18.71
N ASP A 624 3.07 35.39 -18.96
CA ASP A 624 3.14 34.15 -19.73
C ASP A 624 2.60 32.92 -18.97
N MET A 625 2.49 32.99 -17.63
CA MET A 625 2.04 31.85 -16.81
C MET A 625 0.63 31.35 -17.16
N LEU A 626 -0.30 32.24 -17.54
CA LEU A 626 -1.68 31.85 -17.86
C LEU A 626 -1.78 31.13 -19.20
N ASP A 627 -0.91 31.47 -20.16
CA ASP A 627 -0.93 30.92 -21.51
C ASP A 627 -0.35 29.49 -21.58
N ASN A 628 0.55 29.14 -20.64
CA ASN A 628 1.22 27.83 -20.62
C ASN A 628 0.42 26.73 -19.89
N ILE A 629 -0.46 27.09 -18.95
CA ILE A 629 -1.23 26.14 -18.13
C ILE A 629 -2.62 25.85 -18.72
N ILE A 630 -3.13 26.72 -19.60
CA ILE A 630 -4.41 26.52 -20.27
C ILE A 630 -4.15 25.80 -21.60
N PRO A 631 -4.59 24.54 -21.78
CA PRO A 631 -4.47 23.90 -23.07
C PRO A 631 -5.24 24.73 -24.10
N ARG A 632 -4.57 25.10 -25.21
CA ARG A 632 -5.27 25.66 -26.37
C ARG A 632 -6.29 24.61 -26.83
N ARG A 633 -7.57 24.83 -26.51
CA ARG A 633 -8.66 24.08 -27.11
C ARG A 633 -8.63 24.35 -28.61
N ASN A 634 -8.18 23.37 -29.38
CA ASN A 634 -8.48 23.28 -30.81
C ASN A 634 -9.75 22.45 -30.99
#